data_AF-A0A3N5VI19-F1
#
_entry.id   AF-A0A3N5VI19-F1
#
_cell.length_a   1.000
_cell.length_b   1.000
_cell.length_c   1.000
_cell.angle_alpha   90.00
_cell.angle_beta   90.00
_cell.angle_gamma   90.00
#
_symmetry.space_group_name_H-M   'P 1'
#
loop_
_entity.id
_entity.type
_entity.pdbx_description
1 polymer ?
#
loop_
_entity_poly.entity_id
_entity_poly.type
_entity_poly.pdbx_seq_one_letter_code
_entity_poly.pdbx_strand_id
1 'polypeptide(L)' 'MINKAIFEENWKLIRSQSTERWSLMADYDLSKVDKAEVKFDKFVTMLRVKYGYTQEKAREEVGRFWAEYTAKSKATT' A
#
# COMPACT_ATOMS: atom_id res chain seq x y z
N MET A 1 8.43 -5.86 -7.66
CA MET A 1 7.27 -4.94 -7.68
C MET A 1 6.00 -5.75 -7.53
N ILE A 2 5.04 -5.29 -6.72
CA ILE A 2 3.70 -5.89 -6.66
C ILE A 2 2.91 -5.48 -7.91
N ASN A 3 2.06 -6.37 -8.43
CA ASN A 3 1.13 -6.01 -9.50
C ASN A 3 -0.20 -5.50 -8.92
N LYS A 4 -1.00 -4.83 -9.74
CA LYS A 4 -2.28 -4.23 -9.31
C LYS A 4 -3.27 -5.27 -8.77
N ALA A 5 -3.38 -6.43 -9.42
CA ALA A 5 -4.33 -7.47 -9.03
C ALA A 5 -4.03 -8.02 -7.63
N ILE A 6 -2.77 -8.36 -7.36
CA ILE A 6 -2.33 -8.83 -6.03
C ILE A 6 -2.60 -7.76 -4.97
N PHE A 7 -2.37 -6.49 -5.27
CA PHE A 7 -2.70 -5.40 -4.34
C PHE A 7 -4.19 -5.35 -4.02
N GLU A 8 -5.07 -5.43 -5.02
CA GLU A 8 -6.52 -5.39 -4.84
C GLU A 8 -7.01 -6.59 -4.01
N GLU A 9 -6.55 -7.80 -4.36
CA GLU A 9 -6.89 -9.03 -3.66
C GLU A 9 -6.47 -8.99 -2.18
N ASN A 10 -5.29 -8.41 -1.90
CA ASN A 10 -4.71 -8.35 -0.57
C ASN A 10 -4.96 -7.01 0.14
N TRP A 11 -5.85 -6.17 -0.39
CA TRP A 11 -6.04 -4.80 0.08
C TRP A 11 -6.34 -4.72 1.58
N LYS A 12 -7.21 -5.58 2.10
CA LYS A 12 -7.57 -5.58 3.53
C LYS A 12 -6.35 -5.74 4.43
N LEU A 13 -5.42 -6.61 4.03
CA LEU A 13 -4.20 -6.86 4.78
C LEU A 13 -3.24 -5.67 4.69
N ILE A 14 -3.02 -5.17 3.48
CA ILE A 14 -2.19 -4.00 3.22
C ILE A 14 -2.71 -2.80 4.00
N ARG A 15 -4.03 -2.56 3.99
CA ARG A 15 -4.71 -1.50 4.72
C ARG A 15 -4.45 -1.58 6.22
N SER A 16 -4.56 -2.77 6.81
CA SER A 16 -4.37 -2.96 8.26
C SER A 16 -2.97 -2.60 8.75
N GLN A 17 -1.97 -2.69 7.87
CA GLN A 17 -0.56 -2.41 8.15
C GLN A 17 -0.13 -1.02 7.64
N SER A 18 -0.99 -0.32 6.91
CA SER A 18 -0.61 0.90 6.19
C SER A 18 -0.33 2.07 7.11
N THR A 19 -1.06 2.22 8.22
CA THR A 19 -0.87 3.31 9.18
C THR A 19 0.44 3.15 9.97
N GLU A 20 0.84 1.91 10.25
CA GLU A 20 2.13 1.59 10.88
C GLU A 20 3.29 1.81 9.92
N ARG A 21 3.14 1.39 8.65
CA ARG A 21 4.19 1.54 7.63
C ARG A 21 4.36 2.98 7.14
N TRP A 22 3.25 3.71 6.99
CA TRP A 22 3.21 5.07 6.49
C TRP A 22 2.46 5.96 7.50
N SER A 23 3.18 6.50 8.47
CA SER A 23 2.64 7.35 9.55
C SER A 23 1.83 8.59 9.13
N LEU A 24 1.96 9.09 7.89
CA LEU A 24 1.20 10.21 7.33
C LEU A 24 -0.11 9.77 6.65
N MET A 25 -0.29 8.46 6.47
CA MET A 25 -1.54 7.85 6.03
C MET A 25 -2.42 7.60 7.25
N ALA A 26 -3.52 8.35 7.36
CA ALA A 26 -4.51 8.13 8.40
C ALA A 26 -5.63 7.19 7.90
N ASP A 27 -6.43 6.63 8.82
CA ASP A 27 -7.58 5.81 8.47
C ASP A 27 -8.56 6.51 7.53
N TYR A 28 -8.72 7.82 7.68
CA TYR A 28 -9.54 8.62 6.76
C TYR A 28 -9.00 8.60 5.32
N ASP A 29 -7.68 8.62 5.13
CA ASP A 29 -7.06 8.52 3.81
C ASP A 29 -7.27 7.13 3.21
N LEU A 30 -7.13 6.09 4.02
CA LEU A 30 -7.38 4.70 3.62
C LEU A 30 -8.86 4.49 3.26
N SER A 31 -9.80 5.18 3.93
CA SER A 31 -11.22 5.14 3.57
C SER A 31 -11.52 5.70 2.17
N LYS A 32 -10.68 6.62 1.67
CA LYS A 32 -10.78 7.11 0.28
C LYS A 32 -10.26 6.08 -0.71
N VAL A 33 -9.28 5.28 -0.31
CA VAL A 33 -8.77 4.16 -1.10
C VAL A 33 -9.82 3.05 -1.16
N ASP A 34 -10.50 2.74 -0.04
CA ASP A 34 -11.57 1.74 0.03
C ASP A 34 -12.66 1.96 -1.02
N LYS A 35 -13.00 3.24 -1.29
CA LYS A 35 -14.06 3.66 -2.22
C LYS A 35 -13.59 3.85 -3.67
N ALA A 36 -12.30 3.70 -3.94
CA ALA A 36 -11.78 3.89 -5.28
C ALA A 36 -12.07 2.69 -6.18
N GLU A 37 -12.35 2.96 -7.46
CA GLU A 37 -12.50 1.93 -8.50
C GLU A 37 -11.22 1.09 -8.63
N VAL A 38 -10.06 1.77 -8.61
CA VAL A 38 -8.74 1.14 -8.57
C VAL A 38 -7.99 1.64 -7.34
N LYS A 39 -7.95 0.80 -6.29
CA LYS A 39 -7.34 1.09 -5.00
C LYS A 39 -5.85 1.26 -5.14
N PHE A 40 -5.18 0.45 -5.96
CA PHE A 40 -3.73 0.57 -6.15
C PHE A 40 -3.33 1.97 -6.65
N ASP A 41 -4.00 2.47 -7.69
CA ASP A 41 -3.68 3.77 -8.26
C ASP A 41 -4.04 4.92 -7.29
N LYS A 42 -5.14 4.77 -6.55
CA LYS A 42 -5.50 5.73 -5.49
C LYS A 42 -4.47 5.73 -4.37
N PHE A 43 -4.04 4.58 -3.89
CA PHE A 43 -3.06 4.42 -2.82
C PHE A 43 -1.71 5.02 -3.21
N VAL A 44 -1.22 4.71 -4.41
CA VAL A 44 -0.01 5.31 -4.99
C VAL A 44 -0.14 6.83 -5.03
N THR A 45 -1.29 7.36 -5.46
CA THR A 45 -1.54 8.81 -5.46
C THR A 45 -1.48 9.42 -4.06
N MET A 46 -2.03 8.73 -3.06
CA MET A 46 -1.97 9.20 -1.66
C MET A 46 -0.53 9.26 -1.14
N LEU A 47 0.29 8.24 -1.44
CA LEU A 47 1.71 8.26 -1.07
C LEU A 47 2.45 9.44 -1.72
N ARG A 48 2.17 9.74 -2.98
CA ARG A 48 2.74 10.91 -3.67
C ARG A 48 2.35 12.21 -2.97
N VAL A 49 1.08 12.40 -2.62
CA VAL A 49 0.58 13.63 -1.99
C VAL A 49 1.12 13.79 -0.57
N LYS A 50 1.17 12.71 0.22
CA LYS A 50 1.57 12.76 1.63
C LYS A 50 3.07 12.83 1.84
N TYR A 51 3.84 12.14 0.98
CA TYR A 51 5.28 11.99 1.14
C TYR A 51 6.11 12.66 0.04
N GLY A 52 5.48 13.27 -0.96
CA GLY A 52 6.18 13.89 -2.08
C GLY A 52 6.85 12.90 -3.04
N TYR A 53 6.46 11.62 -2.99
CA TYR A 53 7.06 10.59 -3.85
C TYR A 53 6.77 10.82 -5.33
N THR A 54 7.70 10.40 -6.17
CA THR A 54 7.42 10.16 -7.58
C THR A 54 6.46 8.97 -7.72
N GLN A 55 5.80 8.85 -8.88
CA GLN A 55 4.92 7.72 -9.13
C GLN A 55 5.65 6.37 -9.07
N GLU A 56 6.88 6.33 -9.60
CA GLU A 56 7.74 5.15 -9.54
C GLU A 56 8.10 4.81 -8.10
N LYS A 57 8.61 5.79 -7.34
CA LYS A 57 9.00 5.58 -5.94
C LYS A 57 7.83 5.09 -5.08
N ALA A 58 6.65 5.66 -5.26
CA ALA A 58 5.46 5.22 -4.54
C ALA A 58 5.10 3.75 -4.86
N ARG A 59 5.21 3.32 -6.12
CA ARG A 59 4.97 1.92 -6.53
C ARG A 59 6.03 0.98 -5.98
N GLU A 60 7.29 1.40 -5.97
CA GLU A 60 8.38 0.65 -5.37
C GLU A 60 8.18 0.44 -3.88
N GLU A 61 7.78 1.47 -3.14
CA GLU A 61 7.53 1.38 -1.70
C GLU A 61 6.42 0.39 -1.37
N VAL A 62 5.31 0.41 -2.12
CA VAL A 62 4.23 -0.57 -1.96
C VAL A 62 4.74 -1.99 -2.27
N GLY A 63 5.51 -2.15 -3.35
CA GLY A 63 6.10 -3.44 -3.72
C GLY A 63 7.09 -3.96 -2.68
N ARG A 64 7.91 -3.09 -2.11
CA ARG A 64 8.89 -3.41 -1.06
C ARG A 64 8.18 -3.85 0.22
N PHE A 65 7.18 -3.09 0.65
CA PHE A 65 6.34 -3.45 1.79
C PHE A 65 5.74 -4.85 1.62
N TRP A 66 5.16 -5.14 0.45
CA TRP A 66 4.57 -6.46 0.19
C TRP A 66 5.59 -7.60 0.19
N ALA A 67 6.77 -7.37 -0.38
CA ALA A 67 7.86 -8.35 -0.38
C ALA A 67 8.36 -8.63 1.04
N GLU A 68 8.56 -7.60 1.85
CA GLU A 68 8.95 -7.72 3.27
C GLU A 68 7.89 -8.47 4.08
N TYR A 69 6.62 -8.12 3.89
CA TYR A 69 5.50 -8.76 4.57
C TYR A 69 5.41 -10.26 4.25
N THR A 70 5.46 -10.62 2.96
CA THR A 70 5.38 -12.02 2.51
C THR A 70 6.62 -12.84 2.88
N ALA A 71 7.81 -12.23 2.96
CA ALA A 71 9.01 -12.89 3.46
C ALA A 71 8.89 -13.19 4.96
N LYS A 72 8.39 -12.23 5.75
CA LYS A 72 8.19 -12.40 7.20
C LYS A 72 7.11 -13.44 7.52
N SER A 73 6.02 -13.47 6.75
CA SER A 73 4.96 -14.47 6.95
C SER A 73 5.44 -15.90 6.68
N LYS A 74 6.30 -16.09 5.68
CA LYS A 74 6.90 -17.40 5.35
C LYS A 74 7.93 -17.89 6.37
N ALA A 75 8.61 -16.98 7.07
CA ALA A 75 9.59 -17.35 8.09
C ALA A 75 8.96 -17.77 9.43
N THR A 76 7.67 -17.48 9.61
CA THR A 76 6.92 -17.79 10.85
C THR A 76 6.01 -19.02 10.68
N THR A 77 6.07 -19.71 9.53
CA THR A 77 5.35 -20.97 9.24
C THR A 77 6.37 -22.09 9.07
#